data_AF-A0A536M6E8-F1
#
_entry.id   AF-A0A536M6E8-F1
#
_cell.length_a   1.000
_cell.length_b   1.000
_cell.length_c   1.000
_cell.angle_alpha   90.00
_cell.angle_beta   90.00
_cell.angle_gamma   90.00
#
_symmetry.space_group_name_H-M   'P 1'
#
loop_
_entity.id
_entity.type
_entity.pdbx_description
1 polymer ?
#
loop_
_entity_poly.entity_id
_entity_poly.type
_entity_poly.pdbx_seq_one_letter_code
_entity_poly.pdbx_strand_id
1 'polypeptide(L)'
;MTLQTPDPIPSDAQVEQQPVAGARRGLLFSINVVFIAQIAIYGLAFCLRVVLARGLGDEGLGTYSLFFVAVLVAGAIANVGVGLGNIYFLNKGAYSYDELLSGSIFVLGASSLVAWAFLVAYGIILEPDLFVSGRSYWLYAVALPSVVGYVLLTSFLHGSSRFGALSGVAVAQGLIGVAVVGVLYVLDELDVFSALAGWVASFLLADIVALFLVGFKRIDVRRALHPRWAVLRDQIRYGAQGQVANLAQLFNYRLDQFLV
;
A
#
# COMPACT_ATOMS: atom_id res chain seq x y z
N MET A 1 41.65 49.15 -41.50
CA MET A 1 40.64 48.11 -41.20
C MET A 1 41.34 46.76 -41.24
N THR A 2 41.88 46.33 -40.11
CA THR A 2 42.51 45.03 -39.92
C THR A 2 41.47 44.09 -39.33
N LEU A 3 41.10 43.05 -40.07
CA LEU A 3 40.15 42.03 -39.64
C LEU A 3 40.80 41.17 -38.55
N GLN A 4 40.26 41.28 -37.34
CA GLN A 4 40.65 40.48 -36.19
C GLN A 4 39.96 39.11 -36.31
N THR A 5 40.73 38.06 -36.53
CA THR A 5 40.23 36.68 -36.56
C THR A 5 39.74 36.27 -35.17
N PRO A 6 38.60 35.57 -35.04
CA PRO A 6 38.11 35.09 -33.74
C PRO A 6 39.08 34.06 -33.16
N ASP A 7 39.29 34.10 -31.84
CA ASP A 7 40.04 33.09 -31.12
C ASP A 7 39.41 31.69 -31.32
N PRO A 8 40.22 30.64 -31.46
CA PRO A 8 39.71 29.28 -31.55
C PRO A 8 38.99 28.91 -30.25
N ILE A 9 37.78 28.38 -30.39
CA ILE A 9 36.99 27.79 -29.31
C ILE A 9 37.87 26.73 -28.62
N PRO A 10 38.00 26.74 -27.28
CA PRO A 10 38.76 25.71 -26.58
C PRO A 10 38.15 24.34 -26.92
N SER A 11 38.93 23.51 -27.61
CA SER A 11 38.62 22.11 -27.89
C SER A 11 38.20 21.44 -26.58
N ASP A 12 37.01 20.84 -26.61
CA ASP A 12 36.42 20.00 -25.58
C ASP A 12 37.47 19.37 -24.68
N ALA A 13 37.67 19.99 -23.52
CA ALA A 13 38.28 19.30 -22.40
C ALA A 13 37.41 18.07 -22.17
N GLN A 14 37.94 16.92 -22.56
CA GLN A 14 37.33 15.63 -22.35
C GLN A 14 36.93 15.56 -20.88
N VAL A 15 35.63 15.72 -20.62
CA VAL A 15 35.04 15.40 -19.33
C VAL A 15 35.25 13.92 -19.19
N GLU A 16 36.33 13.57 -18.51
CA GLU A 16 36.71 12.22 -18.17
C GLU A 16 35.56 11.64 -17.35
N GLN A 17 34.63 10.98 -18.04
CA GLN A 17 33.54 10.23 -17.43
C GLN A 17 34.17 9.05 -16.70
N GLN A 18 34.64 9.29 -15.49
CA GLN A 18 35.09 8.24 -14.58
C GLN A 18 33.95 7.21 -14.42
N PRO A 19 34.27 5.92 -14.45
CA PRO A 19 33.27 4.89 -14.68
C PRO A 19 32.33 4.73 -13.47
N VAL A 20 31.03 4.70 -13.79
CA VAL A 20 29.82 4.52 -12.96
C VAL A 20 29.77 3.15 -12.24
N ALA A 21 30.90 2.47 -12.03
CA ALA A 21 30.96 1.09 -11.56
C ALA A 21 30.38 0.90 -10.15
N GLY A 22 30.57 1.86 -9.24
CA GLY A 22 29.99 1.84 -7.88
C GLY A 22 28.47 2.02 -7.88
N ALA A 23 27.96 2.96 -8.67
CA ALA A 23 26.53 3.19 -8.85
C ALA A 23 25.83 1.99 -9.50
N ARG A 24 26.48 1.36 -10.49
CA ARG A 24 25.96 0.15 -11.16
C ARG A 24 25.86 -1.05 -10.21
N ARG A 25 26.84 -1.23 -9.31
CA ARG A 25 26.79 -2.29 -8.28
C ARG A 25 25.65 -2.07 -7.27
N GLY A 26 25.44 -0.84 -6.81
CA GLY A 26 24.33 -0.50 -5.90
C GLY A 26 22.95 -0.69 -6.54
N LEU A 27 22.82 -0.36 -7.83
CA LEU A 27 21.60 -0.61 -8.60
C LEU A 27 21.32 -2.11 -8.76
N LEU A 28 22.31 -2.90 -9.20
CA LEU A 28 22.14 -4.34 -9.38
C LEU A 28 21.78 -5.03 -8.06
N PHE A 29 22.40 -4.64 -6.95
CA PHE A 29 22.03 -5.17 -5.63
C PHE A 29 20.57 -4.86 -5.29
N SER A 30 20.13 -3.61 -5.48
CA SER A 30 18.75 -3.19 -5.20
C SER A 30 17.73 -3.96 -6.06
N ILE A 31 18.03 -4.15 -7.35
CA ILE A 31 17.19 -4.95 -8.26
C ILE A 31 17.09 -6.39 -7.77
N ASN A 32 18.20 -7.03 -7.42
CA ASN A 32 18.21 -8.40 -6.93
C ASN A 32 17.43 -8.55 -5.62
N VAL A 33 17.57 -7.59 -4.69
CA VAL A 33 16.81 -7.60 -3.43
C VAL A 33 15.30 -7.51 -3.69
N VAL A 34 14.86 -6.57 -4.54
CA VAL A 34 13.45 -6.42 -4.89
C VAL A 34 12.92 -7.66 -5.61
N PHE A 35 13.71 -8.23 -6.52
CA PHE A 35 13.35 -9.45 -7.24
C PHE A 35 13.17 -10.65 -6.32
N ILE A 36 14.11 -10.90 -5.42
CA ILE A 36 14.02 -11.98 -4.42
C ILE A 36 12.82 -11.75 -3.50
N ALA A 37 12.59 -10.51 -3.06
CA ALA A 37 11.42 -10.19 -2.26
C ALA A 37 10.12 -10.46 -3.02
N GLN A 38 10.07 -10.18 -4.33
CA GLN A 38 8.89 -10.47 -5.14
C GLN A 38 8.61 -11.97 -5.25
N ILE A 39 9.66 -12.80 -5.39
CA ILE A 39 9.53 -14.26 -5.34
C ILE A 39 8.97 -14.68 -3.97
N ALA A 40 9.52 -14.13 -2.87
CA ALA A 40 9.05 -14.43 -1.53
C ALA A 40 7.57 -14.03 -1.33
N ILE A 41 7.19 -12.83 -1.77
CA ILE A 41 5.80 -12.33 -1.67
C ILE A 41 4.84 -13.25 -2.41
N TYR A 42 5.14 -13.62 -3.66
CA TYR A 42 4.27 -14.52 -4.43
C TYR A 42 4.26 -15.94 -3.88
N GLY A 43 5.40 -16.44 -3.39
CA GLY A 43 5.49 -17.74 -2.72
C GLY A 43 4.64 -17.78 -1.46
N LEU A 44 4.71 -16.74 -0.62
CA LEU A 44 3.88 -16.63 0.59
C LEU A 44 2.40 -16.51 0.25
N ALA A 45 2.03 -15.72 -0.75
CA ALA A 45 0.65 -15.63 -1.22
C ALA A 45 0.12 -16.98 -1.73
N PHE A 46 0.95 -17.75 -2.44
CA PHE A 46 0.62 -19.10 -2.87
C PHE A 46 0.41 -20.04 -1.68
N CYS A 47 1.35 -20.08 -0.72
CA CYS A 47 1.22 -20.89 0.49
C CYS A 47 -0.05 -20.55 1.28
N LEU A 48 -0.32 -19.26 1.49
CA LEU A 48 -1.53 -18.79 2.16
C LEU A 48 -2.79 -19.31 1.44
N ARG A 49 -2.83 -19.21 0.11
CA ARG A 49 -3.97 -19.66 -0.68
C ARG A 49 -4.18 -21.17 -0.59
N VAL A 50 -3.11 -21.97 -0.56
CA VAL A 50 -3.19 -23.43 -0.38
C VAL A 50 -3.76 -23.76 1.00
N VAL A 51 -3.28 -23.12 2.07
CA VAL A 51 -3.78 -23.35 3.43
C VAL A 51 -5.26 -22.98 3.54
N LEU A 52 -5.65 -21.81 3.02
CA LEU A 52 -7.04 -21.37 3.03
C LEU A 52 -7.96 -22.32 2.25
N ALA A 53 -7.55 -22.76 1.06
CA ALA A 53 -8.35 -23.70 0.26
C ALA A 53 -8.53 -25.05 0.96
N ARG A 54 -7.49 -25.54 1.66
CA ARG A 54 -7.56 -26.80 2.41
C ARG A 54 -8.36 -26.69 3.70
N GLY A 55 -8.26 -25.56 4.40
CA GLY A 55 -8.93 -25.37 5.69
C GLY A 55 -10.38 -24.93 5.57
N LEU A 56 -10.70 -24.00 4.67
CA LEU A 56 -12.05 -23.43 4.55
C LEU A 56 -12.95 -24.17 3.56
N GLY A 57 -12.38 -25.00 2.69
CA GLY A 57 -13.08 -25.56 1.53
C GLY A 57 -13.46 -24.48 0.51
N ASP A 58 -14.21 -24.87 -0.52
CA ASP A 58 -14.53 -23.99 -1.66
C ASP A 58 -15.45 -22.84 -1.26
N GLU A 59 -16.49 -23.12 -0.46
CA GLU A 59 -17.47 -22.12 -0.03
C GLU A 59 -16.83 -21.05 0.87
N GLY A 60 -16.11 -21.46 1.92
CA GLY A 60 -15.44 -20.52 2.82
C GLY A 60 -14.33 -19.71 2.13
N LEU A 61 -13.62 -20.32 1.17
CA LEU A 61 -12.65 -19.61 0.34
C LEU A 61 -13.32 -18.57 -0.56
N GLY A 62 -14.52 -18.86 -1.10
CA GLY A 62 -15.34 -17.92 -1.86
C GLY A 62 -15.72 -16.71 -1.02
N THR A 63 -16.28 -16.93 0.17
CA THR A 63 -16.63 -15.88 1.13
C THR A 63 -15.41 -15.03 1.52
N TYR A 64 -14.28 -15.68 1.85
CA TYR A 64 -13.02 -14.98 2.14
C TYR A 64 -12.58 -14.10 0.96
N SER A 65 -12.67 -14.62 -0.27
CA SER A 65 -12.24 -13.91 -1.47
C SER A 65 -13.10 -12.67 -1.75
N LEU A 66 -14.42 -12.77 -1.57
CA LEU A 66 -15.33 -11.63 -1.72
C LEU A 66 -15.05 -10.54 -0.69
N PHE A 67 -14.86 -10.91 0.58
CA PHE A 67 -14.44 -9.97 1.61
C PHE A 67 -13.14 -9.27 1.25
N PHE A 68 -12.12 -10.04 0.88
CA PHE A 68 -10.79 -9.55 0.51
C PHE A 68 -10.87 -8.54 -0.65
N VAL A 69 -11.55 -8.89 -1.74
CA VAL A 69 -11.67 -8.00 -2.91
C VAL A 69 -12.48 -6.75 -2.55
N ALA A 70 -13.57 -6.88 -1.80
CA ALA A 70 -14.37 -5.74 -1.35
C ALA A 70 -13.54 -4.75 -0.55
N VAL A 71 -12.72 -5.22 0.41
CA VAL A 71 -11.81 -4.37 1.19
C VAL A 71 -10.76 -3.72 0.27
N LEU A 72 -10.17 -4.45 -0.67
CA LEU A 72 -9.18 -3.89 -1.58
C LEU A 72 -9.77 -2.78 -2.48
N VAL A 73 -10.94 -3.01 -3.05
CA VAL A 73 -11.63 -2.01 -3.89
C VAL A 73 -12.00 -0.79 -3.05
N ALA A 74 -12.58 -1.00 -1.87
CA ALA A 74 -12.93 0.08 -0.96
C ALA A 74 -11.68 0.87 -0.52
N GLY A 75 -10.58 0.19 -0.16
CA GLY A 75 -9.31 0.82 0.20
C GLY A 75 -8.67 1.59 -0.96
N ALA A 76 -8.77 1.06 -2.18
CA ALA A 76 -8.32 1.73 -3.39
C ALA A 76 -9.09 3.02 -3.67
N ILE A 77 -10.39 3.08 -3.35
CA ILE A 77 -11.18 4.31 -3.46
C ILE A 77 -10.87 5.25 -2.29
N ALA A 78 -10.82 4.72 -1.07
CA ALA A 78 -10.73 5.46 0.19
C ALA A 78 -9.43 6.27 0.36
N ASN A 79 -8.31 5.82 -0.23
CA ASN A 79 -7.07 6.60 -0.19
C ASN A 79 -7.07 7.80 -1.17
N VAL A 80 -8.05 7.90 -2.08
CA VAL A 80 -8.25 9.01 -3.04
C VAL A 80 -7.01 9.35 -3.88
N GLY A 81 -6.13 8.36 -4.11
CA GLY A 81 -4.89 8.50 -4.85
C GLY A 81 -3.75 9.19 -4.08
N VAL A 82 -3.93 9.54 -2.81
CA VAL A 82 -2.92 10.24 -2.00
C VAL A 82 -1.59 9.48 -1.95
N GLY A 83 -1.62 8.15 -1.96
CA GLY A 83 -0.41 7.33 -2.04
C GLY A 83 0.42 7.60 -3.31
N LEU A 84 -0.22 7.73 -4.48
CA LEU A 84 0.46 8.10 -5.73
C LEU A 84 0.99 9.54 -5.68
N GLY A 85 0.21 10.45 -5.08
CA GLY A 85 0.64 11.82 -4.82
C GLY A 85 1.90 11.88 -3.97
N ASN A 86 1.98 11.11 -2.89
CA ASN A 86 3.16 11.01 -2.02
C ASN A 86 4.39 10.60 -2.81
N ILE A 87 4.28 9.52 -3.61
CA ILE A 87 5.40 9.00 -4.40
C ILE A 87 5.93 10.07 -5.35
N TYR A 88 5.04 10.76 -6.07
CA TYR A 88 5.44 11.79 -7.01
C TYR A 88 6.06 13.01 -6.34
N PHE A 89 5.39 13.60 -5.35
CA PHE A 89 5.85 14.84 -4.73
C PHE A 89 7.08 14.65 -3.84
N LEU A 90 7.27 13.47 -3.24
CA LEU A 90 8.51 13.10 -2.55
C LEU A 90 9.68 12.99 -3.53
N ASN A 91 9.52 12.21 -4.62
CA ASN A 91 10.58 12.05 -5.62
C ASN A 91 10.94 13.39 -6.30
N LYS A 92 9.94 14.25 -6.50
CA LYS A 92 10.14 15.60 -7.04
C LYS A 92 10.77 16.58 -6.04
N GLY A 93 10.72 16.27 -4.73
CA GLY A 93 11.17 17.17 -3.67
C GLY A 93 10.33 18.44 -3.54
N ALA A 94 9.07 18.42 -3.99
CA ALA A 94 8.22 19.61 -4.04
C ALA A 94 7.63 19.99 -2.67
N TYR A 95 7.44 18.99 -1.81
CA TYR A 95 6.88 19.15 -0.48
C TYR A 95 7.74 18.38 0.53
N SER A 96 7.75 18.84 1.78
CA SER A 96 8.48 18.14 2.83
C SER A 96 7.78 16.83 3.20
N TYR A 97 8.56 15.89 3.72
CA TYR A 97 8.08 14.59 4.16
C TYR A 97 6.93 14.71 5.17
N ASP A 98 7.08 15.62 6.15
CA ASP A 98 6.12 15.76 7.25
C ASP A 98 4.80 16.41 6.78
N GLU A 99 4.85 17.28 5.77
CA GLU A 99 3.64 17.88 5.17
C GLU A 99 2.81 16.82 4.46
N LEU A 100 3.46 16.00 3.63
CA LEU A 100 2.79 14.91 2.91
C LEU A 100 2.25 13.86 3.89
N LEU A 101 3.01 13.55 4.94
CA LEU A 101 2.61 12.60 5.99
C LEU A 101 1.38 13.10 6.74
N SER A 102 1.33 14.38 7.09
CA SER A 102 0.16 14.97 7.76
C SER A 102 -1.12 14.84 6.92
N GLY A 103 -1.04 15.11 5.61
CA GLY A 103 -2.16 14.91 4.68
C GLY A 103 -2.59 13.45 4.56
N SER A 104 -1.63 12.52 4.58
CA SER A 104 -1.91 11.08 4.53
C SER A 104 -2.61 10.60 5.81
N ILE A 105 -2.16 11.02 6.99
CA ILE A 105 -2.79 10.67 8.27
C ILE A 105 -4.20 11.28 8.35
N PHE A 106 -4.39 12.51 7.86
CA PHE A 106 -5.73 13.10 7.76
C PHE A 106 -6.66 12.24 6.91
N VAL A 107 -6.20 11.82 5.72
CA VAL A 107 -6.98 10.97 4.80
C VAL A 107 -7.27 9.61 5.43
N LEU A 108 -6.30 9.00 6.11
CA LEU A 108 -6.50 7.76 6.86
C LEU A 108 -7.59 7.93 7.92
N GLY A 109 -7.51 8.98 8.74
CA GLY A 109 -8.52 9.26 9.78
C GLY A 109 -9.91 9.54 9.20
N ALA A 110 -9.99 10.40 8.18
CA ALA A 110 -11.24 10.75 7.52
C ALA A 110 -11.90 9.55 6.84
N SER A 111 -11.13 8.77 6.08
CA SER A 111 -11.64 7.55 5.42
C SER A 111 -12.03 6.47 6.42
N SER A 112 -11.29 6.33 7.53
CA SER A 112 -11.65 5.41 8.62
C SER A 112 -12.97 5.81 9.27
N LEU A 113 -13.17 7.11 9.54
CA LEU A 113 -14.42 7.61 10.12
C LEU A 113 -15.60 7.39 9.17
N VAL A 114 -15.42 7.68 7.87
CA VAL A 114 -16.45 7.45 6.85
C VAL A 114 -16.78 5.96 6.72
N ALA A 115 -15.78 5.09 6.71
CA ALA A 115 -15.97 3.64 6.66
C ALA A 115 -16.76 3.14 7.88
N TRP A 116 -16.38 3.57 9.08
CA TRP A 116 -17.10 3.24 10.32
C TRP A 116 -18.54 3.73 10.30
N ALA A 117 -18.77 4.99 9.93
CA ALA A 117 -20.11 5.57 9.86
C ALA A 117 -20.99 4.81 8.85
N PHE A 118 -20.43 4.47 7.69
CA PHE A 118 -21.12 3.69 6.66
C PHE A 118 -21.49 2.29 7.16
N LEU A 119 -20.55 1.55 7.75
CA LEU A 119 -20.79 0.19 8.24
C LEU A 119 -21.81 0.17 9.39
N VAL A 120 -21.73 1.10 10.32
CA VAL A 120 -22.73 1.21 11.41
C VAL A 120 -24.11 1.54 10.84
N ALA A 121 -24.21 2.51 9.93
CA ALA A 121 -25.48 2.87 9.31
C ALA A 121 -26.07 1.69 8.51
N TYR A 122 -25.24 1.02 7.71
CA TYR A 122 -25.65 -0.14 6.93
C TYR A 122 -26.14 -1.28 7.82
N GLY A 123 -25.36 -1.67 8.84
CA GLY A 123 -25.71 -2.77 9.75
C GLY A 123 -26.99 -2.51 10.55
N ILE A 124 -27.34 -1.25 10.82
CA ILE A 124 -28.59 -0.87 11.49
C ILE A 124 -29.79 -0.91 10.54
N ILE A 125 -29.61 -0.53 9.26
CA ILE A 125 -30.73 -0.36 8.30
C ILE A 125 -31.03 -1.65 7.52
N LEU A 126 -30.01 -2.38 7.08
CA LEU A 126 -30.10 -3.47 6.09
C LEU A 126 -29.66 -4.84 6.63
N GLU A 127 -29.40 -4.93 7.95
CA GLU A 127 -28.72 -6.05 8.63
C GLU A 127 -27.20 -6.15 8.31
N PRO A 128 -26.37 -6.66 9.24
CA PRO A 128 -24.92 -6.77 9.06
C PRO A 128 -24.55 -7.96 8.17
N ASP A 129 -25.03 -7.96 6.94
CA ASP A 129 -24.83 -9.01 5.93
C ASP A 129 -24.49 -8.41 4.56
N LEU A 130 -23.20 -8.20 4.32
CA LEU A 130 -22.70 -7.62 3.07
C LEU A 130 -22.19 -8.74 2.15
N PHE A 131 -20.92 -9.13 2.28
CA PHE A 131 -20.41 -10.39 1.72
C PHE A 131 -20.08 -11.43 2.81
N VAL A 132 -20.16 -11.00 4.06
CA VAL A 132 -19.96 -11.81 5.26
C VAL A 132 -21.00 -11.38 6.28
N SER A 133 -21.52 -12.35 7.02
CA SER A 133 -22.56 -12.13 8.02
C SER A 133 -22.02 -12.19 9.45
N GLY A 134 -22.83 -11.69 10.39
CA GLY A 134 -22.60 -11.83 11.82
C GLY A 134 -21.33 -11.10 12.30
N ARG A 135 -20.50 -11.79 13.08
CA ARG A 135 -19.28 -11.19 13.67
C ARG A 135 -18.23 -10.80 12.63
N SER A 136 -18.18 -11.49 11.48
CA SER A 136 -17.21 -11.24 10.41
C SER A 136 -17.46 -9.92 9.70
N TYR A 137 -18.71 -9.46 9.66
CA TYR A 137 -19.09 -8.15 9.12
C TYR A 137 -18.28 -7.00 9.74
N TRP A 138 -18.11 -7.02 11.06
CA TRP A 138 -17.42 -5.95 11.78
C TRP A 138 -15.91 -5.90 11.48
N LEU A 139 -15.33 -6.95 10.88
CA LEU A 139 -13.94 -6.93 10.44
C LEU A 139 -13.70 -5.90 9.33
N TYR A 140 -14.72 -5.52 8.54
CA TYR A 140 -14.58 -4.42 7.57
C TYR A 140 -14.12 -3.11 8.22
N ALA A 141 -14.59 -2.85 9.44
CA ALA A 141 -14.32 -1.60 10.16
C ALA A 141 -12.84 -1.45 10.57
N VAL A 142 -12.11 -2.57 10.64
CA VAL A 142 -10.67 -2.60 10.92
C VAL A 142 -9.86 -2.86 9.65
N ALA A 143 -10.36 -3.72 8.76
CA ALA A 143 -9.73 -4.08 7.51
C ALA A 143 -9.50 -2.86 6.60
N LEU A 144 -10.53 -2.03 6.43
CA LEU A 144 -10.49 -0.88 5.52
C LEU A 144 -9.44 0.15 5.96
N PRO A 145 -9.42 0.63 7.22
CA PRO A 145 -8.34 1.48 7.72
C PRO A 145 -6.95 0.85 7.58
N SER A 146 -6.81 -0.45 7.81
CA SER A 146 -5.51 -1.12 7.73
C SER A 146 -4.98 -1.19 6.30
N VAL A 147 -5.84 -1.47 5.32
CA VAL A 147 -5.43 -1.46 3.90
C VAL A 147 -5.08 -0.04 3.43
N VAL A 148 -5.87 0.96 3.83
CA VAL A 148 -5.57 2.37 3.51
C VAL A 148 -4.27 2.81 4.19
N GLY A 149 -4.08 2.45 5.46
CA GLY A 149 -2.86 2.69 6.23
C GLY A 149 -1.64 2.11 5.53
N TYR A 150 -1.72 0.85 5.12
CA TYR A 150 -0.66 0.16 4.40
C TYR A 150 -0.27 0.90 3.12
N VAL A 151 -1.25 1.24 2.26
CA VAL A 151 -1.00 1.96 1.00
C VAL A 151 -0.35 3.32 1.26
N LEU A 152 -0.87 4.08 2.24
CA LEU A 152 -0.38 5.42 2.54
C LEU A 152 1.02 5.37 3.15
N LEU A 153 1.29 4.51 4.12
CA LEU A 153 2.60 4.42 4.77
C LEU A 153 3.69 3.90 3.82
N THR A 154 3.39 2.85 3.07
CA THR A 154 4.33 2.28 2.10
C THR A 154 4.64 3.24 0.94
N SER A 155 3.72 4.15 0.60
CA SER A 155 3.96 5.19 -0.41
C SER A 155 5.14 6.11 -0.07
N PHE A 156 5.45 6.32 1.21
CA PHE A 156 6.62 7.10 1.62
C PHE A 156 7.93 6.34 1.45
N LEU A 157 7.91 5.03 1.73
CA LEU A 157 9.06 4.16 1.47
C LEU A 157 9.35 4.10 -0.03
N HIS A 158 8.28 4.01 -0.83
CA HIS A 158 8.37 4.04 -2.29
C HIS A 158 8.86 5.40 -2.80
N GLY A 159 8.24 6.51 -2.39
CA GLY A 159 8.61 7.86 -2.79
C GLY A 159 10.01 8.31 -2.36
N SER A 160 10.61 7.63 -1.37
CA SER A 160 11.98 7.86 -0.92
C SER A 160 12.98 6.86 -1.51
N SER A 161 12.57 6.06 -2.50
CA SER A 161 13.39 4.99 -3.10
C SER A 161 13.94 3.96 -2.08
N ARG A 162 13.27 3.78 -0.95
CA ARG A 162 13.63 2.79 0.10
C ARG A 162 13.03 1.43 -0.23
N PHE A 163 13.32 0.91 -1.43
CA PHE A 163 12.70 -0.30 -1.96
C PHE A 163 12.93 -1.54 -1.10
N GLY A 164 14.10 -1.69 -0.48
CA GLY A 164 14.36 -2.79 0.47
C GLY A 164 13.45 -2.74 1.70
N ALA A 165 13.16 -1.54 2.23
CA ALA A 165 12.24 -1.37 3.35
C ALA A 165 10.79 -1.65 2.92
N LEU A 166 10.39 -1.19 1.73
CA LEU A 166 9.10 -1.48 1.13
C LEU A 166 8.88 -2.99 0.95
N SER A 167 9.85 -3.67 0.35
CA SER A 167 9.87 -5.13 0.19
C SER A 167 9.82 -5.85 1.53
N GLY A 168 10.58 -5.38 2.53
CA GLY A 168 10.57 -5.94 3.88
C GLY A 168 9.20 -5.87 4.54
N VAL A 169 8.48 -4.75 4.39
CA VAL A 169 7.09 -4.60 4.88
C VAL A 169 6.15 -5.61 4.22
N ALA A 170 6.22 -5.75 2.90
CA ALA A 170 5.37 -6.68 2.16
C ALA A 170 5.66 -8.15 2.50
N VAL A 171 6.93 -8.52 2.63
CA VAL A 171 7.34 -9.87 3.07
C VAL A 171 6.89 -10.13 4.51
N ALA A 172 7.03 -9.16 5.42
CA ALA A 172 6.55 -9.28 6.79
C ALA A 172 5.04 -9.49 6.84
N GLN A 173 4.26 -8.72 6.07
CA GLN A 173 2.81 -8.91 5.95
C GLN A 173 2.45 -10.33 5.50
N GLY A 174 3.08 -10.83 4.43
CA GLY A 174 2.86 -12.17 3.91
C GLY A 174 3.24 -13.27 4.90
N LEU A 175 4.39 -13.14 5.58
CA LEU A 175 4.85 -14.09 6.60
C LEU A 175 3.88 -14.16 7.77
N ILE A 176 3.43 -13.01 8.27
CA ILE A 176 2.46 -12.95 9.37
C ILE A 176 1.15 -13.61 8.95
N GLY A 177 0.64 -13.31 7.75
CA GLY A 177 -0.58 -13.92 7.23
C GLY A 177 -0.49 -15.44 7.16
N VAL A 178 0.59 -15.97 6.56
CA VAL A 178 0.84 -17.41 6.47
C VAL A 178 1.00 -18.04 7.86
N ALA A 179 1.75 -17.40 8.75
CA ALA A 179 1.99 -17.93 10.09
C ALA A 179 0.69 -18.00 10.91
N VAL A 180 -0.10 -16.93 10.94
CA VAL A 180 -1.36 -16.88 11.69
C VAL A 180 -2.36 -17.91 11.15
N VAL A 181 -2.61 -17.89 9.84
CA VAL A 181 -3.57 -18.81 9.22
C VAL A 181 -3.08 -20.26 9.28
N GLY A 182 -1.78 -20.49 9.12
CA GLY A 182 -1.17 -21.81 9.25
C GLY A 182 -1.28 -22.38 10.67
N VAL A 183 -1.05 -21.55 11.70
CA VAL A 183 -1.23 -21.97 13.10
C VAL A 183 -2.70 -22.31 13.36
N LEU A 184 -3.65 -21.46 12.95
CA LEU A 184 -5.08 -21.73 13.10
C LEU A 184 -5.50 -23.03 12.40
N TYR A 185 -4.96 -23.29 11.20
CA TYR A 185 -5.21 -24.52 10.47
C TYR A 185 -4.69 -25.76 11.22
N VAL A 186 -3.48 -25.71 11.76
CA VAL A 186 -2.89 -26.84 12.51
C VAL A 186 -3.63 -27.10 13.83
N LEU A 187 -4.20 -26.05 14.44
CA LEU A 187 -4.99 -26.15 15.68
C LEU A 187 -6.44 -26.58 15.44
N ASP A 188 -6.86 -26.78 14.18
CA ASP A 188 -8.25 -27.07 13.79
C ASP A 188 -9.23 -25.95 14.22
N GLU A 189 -8.73 -24.72 14.32
CA GLU A 189 -9.52 -23.52 14.68
C GLU A 189 -9.78 -22.61 13.47
N LEU A 190 -9.41 -23.05 12.25
CA LEU A 190 -9.54 -22.26 11.04
C LEU A 190 -10.98 -22.27 10.51
N ASP A 191 -11.70 -21.20 10.82
CA ASP A 191 -12.98 -20.83 10.22
C ASP A 191 -12.84 -19.55 9.36
N VAL A 192 -13.92 -19.15 8.67
CA VAL A 192 -13.91 -17.93 7.84
C VAL A 192 -13.57 -16.69 8.67
N PHE A 193 -14.11 -16.58 9.89
CA PHE A 193 -13.87 -15.43 10.76
C PHE A 193 -12.40 -15.30 11.15
N SER A 194 -11.78 -16.37 11.64
CA SER A 194 -10.39 -16.43 12.07
C SER A 194 -9.41 -16.26 10.91
N ALA A 195 -9.74 -16.79 9.72
CA ALA A 195 -9.00 -16.52 8.49
C ALA A 195 -8.99 -15.03 8.13
N LEU A 196 -10.16 -14.38 8.16
CA LEU A 196 -10.31 -12.96 7.90
C LEU A 196 -9.61 -12.11 8.97
N ALA A 197 -9.78 -12.46 10.25
CA ALA A 197 -9.12 -11.78 11.36
C ALA A 197 -7.59 -11.89 11.26
N GLY A 198 -7.06 -13.07 10.88
CA GLY A 198 -5.65 -13.27 10.64
C GLY A 198 -5.12 -12.44 9.47
N TRP A 199 -5.89 -12.33 8.39
CA TRP A 199 -5.56 -11.44 7.28
C TRP A 199 -5.55 -9.96 7.70
N VAL A 200 -6.56 -9.49 8.42
CA VAL A 200 -6.61 -8.11 8.95
C VAL A 200 -5.43 -7.85 9.90
N ALA A 201 -5.14 -8.78 10.81
CA ALA A 201 -4.01 -8.69 11.72
C ALA A 201 -2.67 -8.57 10.98
N SER A 202 -2.51 -9.28 9.85
CA SER A 202 -1.30 -9.18 9.03
C SER A 202 -1.09 -7.77 8.46
N PHE A 203 -2.17 -7.10 8.04
CA PHE A 203 -2.11 -5.71 7.58
C PHE A 203 -1.81 -4.75 8.73
N LEU A 204 -2.49 -4.89 9.88
CA LEU A 204 -2.23 -4.06 11.06
C LEU A 204 -0.77 -4.14 11.51
N LEU A 205 -0.22 -5.35 11.57
CA LEU A 205 1.19 -5.53 11.95
C LEU A 205 2.13 -4.97 10.88
N ALA A 206 1.79 -5.11 9.60
CA ALA A 206 2.56 -4.49 8.52
C ALA A 206 2.54 -2.96 8.59
N ASP A 207 1.42 -2.35 8.98
CA ASP A 207 1.30 -0.91 9.21
C ASP A 207 2.19 -0.45 10.35
N ILE A 208 2.25 -1.21 11.44
CA ILE A 208 3.17 -0.93 12.57
C ILE A 208 4.62 -0.97 12.08
N VAL A 209 5.00 -1.97 11.29
CA VAL A 209 6.36 -2.08 10.71
C VAL A 209 6.63 -0.92 9.75
N ALA A 210 5.69 -0.60 8.85
CA ALA A 210 5.82 0.51 7.92
C ALA A 210 5.95 1.84 8.64
N LEU A 211 5.15 2.05 9.69
CA LEU A 211 5.19 3.26 10.51
C LEU A 211 6.48 3.38 11.32
N PHE A 212 7.02 2.26 11.81
CA PHE A 212 8.35 2.23 12.42
C PHE A 212 9.43 2.69 11.43
N LEU A 213 9.37 2.19 10.19
CA LEU A 213 10.34 2.52 9.13
C LEU A 213 10.20 3.94 8.61
N VAL A 214 8.98 4.48 8.55
CA VAL A 214 8.65 5.88 8.25
C VAL A 214 9.14 6.80 9.38
N GLY A 215 8.96 6.34 10.63
CA GLY A 215 9.43 6.98 11.85
C GLY A 215 8.28 7.60 12.66
N PHE A 216 7.86 6.91 13.73
CA PHE A 216 6.80 7.35 14.65
C PHE A 216 6.95 8.80 15.14
N LYS A 217 8.19 9.26 15.36
CA LYS A 217 8.48 10.63 15.85
C LYS A 217 8.10 11.73 14.86
N ARG A 218 7.87 11.39 13.59
CA ARG A 218 7.42 12.34 12.55
C ARG A 218 5.91 12.58 12.57
N ILE A 219 5.15 11.76 13.32
CA ILE A 219 3.71 11.98 13.46
C ILE A 219 3.48 13.17 14.38
N ASP A 220 3.02 14.27 13.78
CA ASP A 220 2.46 15.40 14.50
C ASP A 220 0.93 15.36 14.36
N VAL A 221 0.25 14.92 15.42
CA VAL A 221 -1.21 14.78 15.44
C VAL A 221 -1.90 16.13 15.19
N ARG A 222 -1.32 17.24 15.66
CA ARG A 222 -1.90 18.57 15.46
C ARG A 222 -1.85 18.96 13.98
N ARG A 223 -0.75 18.66 13.29
CA ARG A 223 -0.65 18.86 11.84
C ARG A 223 -1.55 17.90 11.06
N ALA A 224 -1.74 16.68 11.54
CA ALA A 224 -2.64 15.72 10.91
C ALA A 224 -4.12 16.15 11.01
N LEU A 225 -4.55 16.79 12.09
CA LEU A 225 -5.91 17.34 12.22
C LEU A 225 -6.13 18.60 11.36
N HIS A 226 -5.05 19.34 11.08
CA HIS A 226 -5.08 20.54 10.27
C HIS A 226 -4.01 20.47 9.18
N PRO A 227 -4.16 19.57 8.18
CA PRO A 227 -3.18 19.45 7.12
C PRO A 227 -3.16 20.73 6.29
N ARG A 228 -2.01 21.03 5.67
CA ARG A 228 -1.92 22.12 4.71
C ARG A 228 -2.79 21.79 3.49
N TRP A 229 -4.00 22.36 3.44
CA TRP A 229 -5.02 21.99 2.44
C TRP A 229 -4.53 22.12 0.99
N ALA A 230 -3.69 23.10 0.70
CA ALA A 230 -3.07 23.24 -0.62
C ALA A 230 -2.23 22.00 -1.01
N VAL A 231 -1.43 21.48 -0.08
CA VAL A 231 -0.59 20.29 -0.28
C VAL A 231 -1.46 19.05 -0.46
N LEU A 232 -2.45 18.86 0.40
CA LEU A 232 -3.37 17.73 0.31
C LEU A 232 -4.18 17.74 -0.98
N ARG A 233 -4.64 18.91 -1.42
CA ARG A 233 -5.33 19.07 -2.70
C ARG A 233 -4.44 18.67 -3.86
N ASP A 234 -3.16 19.04 -3.84
CA ASP A 234 -2.22 18.66 -4.88
C ASP A 234 -1.94 17.15 -4.87
N GLN A 235 -1.76 16.53 -3.69
CA GLN A 235 -1.63 15.07 -3.53
C GLN A 235 -2.82 14.35 -4.16
N ILE A 236 -4.05 14.76 -3.82
CA ILE A 236 -5.28 14.16 -4.33
C ILE A 236 -5.42 14.41 -5.83
N ARG A 237 -5.23 15.64 -6.32
CA ARG A 237 -5.43 15.98 -7.73
C ARG A 237 -4.50 15.19 -8.65
N TYR A 238 -3.22 15.10 -8.28
CA TYR A 238 -2.25 14.30 -9.02
C TYR A 238 -2.56 12.81 -8.89
N GLY A 239 -2.79 12.35 -7.66
CA GLY A 239 -3.00 10.96 -7.35
C GLY A 239 -4.27 10.36 -7.92
N ALA A 240 -5.38 11.10 -7.91
CA ALA A 240 -6.68 10.64 -8.39
C ALA A 240 -6.65 10.25 -9.87
N GLN A 241 -5.87 10.96 -10.71
CA GLN A 241 -5.72 10.61 -12.12
C GLN A 241 -5.09 9.22 -12.29
N GLY A 242 -4.02 8.93 -11.56
CA GLY A 242 -3.42 7.59 -11.56
C GLY A 242 -4.29 6.55 -10.88
N GLN A 243 -5.05 6.93 -9.85
CA GLN A 243 -5.92 6.02 -9.12
C GLN A 243 -7.10 5.53 -9.98
N VAL A 244 -7.65 6.38 -10.84
CA VAL A 244 -8.68 5.96 -11.81
C VAL A 244 -8.13 4.89 -12.76
N ALA A 245 -6.89 5.05 -13.24
CA ALA A 245 -6.25 4.03 -14.08
C ALA A 245 -6.03 2.71 -13.32
N ASN A 246 -5.55 2.78 -12.06
CA ASN A 246 -5.37 1.60 -11.22
C ASN A 246 -6.70 0.90 -10.94
N LEU A 247 -7.79 1.65 -10.70
CA LEU A 247 -9.12 1.07 -10.51
C LEU A 247 -9.62 0.41 -11.80
N ALA A 248 -9.48 1.07 -12.95
CA ALA A 248 -9.86 0.47 -14.23
C ALA A 248 -9.11 -0.84 -14.49
N GLN A 249 -7.81 -0.88 -14.18
CA GLN A 249 -6.99 -2.10 -14.27
C GLN A 249 -7.43 -3.16 -13.25
N LEU A 250 -7.72 -2.77 -12.00
CA LEU A 250 -8.22 -3.68 -10.98
C LEU A 250 -9.53 -4.32 -11.41
N PHE A 251 -10.49 -3.52 -11.87
CA PHE A 251 -11.75 -4.02 -12.41
C PHE A 251 -11.51 -4.92 -13.60
N ASN A 252 -10.62 -4.57 -14.54
CA ASN A 252 -10.33 -5.41 -15.69
C ASN A 252 -9.84 -6.83 -15.30
N TYR A 253 -8.99 -6.94 -14.28
CA TYR A 253 -8.46 -8.23 -13.82
C TYR A 253 -9.33 -8.99 -12.81
N ARG A 254 -10.36 -8.34 -12.25
CA ARG A 254 -11.16 -8.88 -11.14
C ARG A 254 -12.65 -8.89 -11.44
N LEU A 255 -13.08 -8.39 -12.59
CA LEU A 255 -14.49 -8.40 -13.00
C LEU A 255 -15.04 -9.83 -13.03
N ASP A 256 -14.21 -10.78 -13.44
CA ASP A 256 -14.51 -12.21 -13.44
C ASP A 256 -14.91 -12.72 -12.05
N GLN A 257 -14.32 -12.21 -10.98
CA GLN A 257 -14.63 -12.63 -9.61
C GLN A 257 -15.97 -12.08 -9.08
N PHE A 258 -16.54 -11.05 -9.74
CA PHE A 258 -17.85 -10.48 -9.39
C PHE A 258 -18.99 -10.99 -10.26
N LEU A 259 -18.68 -11.58 -11.42
CA LEU A 259 -19.67 -12.02 -12.41
C LEU A 259 -19.98 -13.52 -12.36
N VAL A 260 -19.30 -14.28 -11.51
CA VAL A 260 -19.50 -15.72 -11.27
C VAL A 260 -20.27 -15.91 -9.97
#